data_AF-A0A2T4JVJ5-F1
#
_entry.id   AF-A0A2T4JVJ5-F1
#
_cell.length_a   1.000
_cell.length_b   1.000
_cell.length_c   1.000
_cell.angle_alpha   90.00
_cell.angle_beta   90.00
_cell.angle_gamma   90.00
#
_symmetry.space_group_name_H-M   'P 1'
#
loop_
_entity.id
_entity.type
_entity.pdbx_description
1 polymer ?
#
loop_
_entity_poly.entity_id
_entity_poly.type
_entity_poly.pdbx_seq_one_letter_code
_entity_poly.pdbx_strand_id
1 'polypeptide(L)'
;MSASETNVKKQTKRHRGPLIGMIAVLVFALGLFVWWLMYEAAEGTAPEGADVTIDGRTGDATLDRADPVTGEPGGTSTPAAPVPAN
;
A
#
# COMPACT_ATOMS: atom_id res chain seq x y z
N MET A 1 26.67 24.79 49.31
CA MET A 1 26.75 24.49 47.85
C MET A 1 25.56 25.17 47.18
N SER A 2 25.79 26.28 46.50
CA SER A 2 24.77 27.01 45.74
C SER A 2 24.45 26.22 44.48
N ALA A 3 23.17 25.94 44.23
CA ALA A 3 22.71 25.16 43.09
C ALA A 3 23.26 25.76 41.78
N SER A 4 23.73 24.89 40.88
CA SER A 4 24.15 25.27 39.54
C SER A 4 22.98 25.98 38.86
N GLU A 5 23.06 27.31 38.76
CA GLU A 5 22.13 28.16 38.00
C GLU A 5 22.05 27.62 36.56
N THR A 6 21.01 26.83 36.27
CA THR A 6 20.76 26.33 34.92
C THR A 6 20.24 27.51 34.11
N ASN A 7 21.14 28.23 33.45
CA ASN A 7 20.74 29.35 32.61
C ASN A 7 20.07 28.81 31.33
N VAL A 8 18.76 28.53 31.42
CA VAL A 8 17.95 27.92 30.36
C VAL A 8 18.01 28.75 29.08
N LYS A 9 18.06 30.09 29.18
CA LYS A 9 18.19 31.00 28.02
C LYS A 9 19.46 30.75 27.22
N LYS A 10 20.60 30.54 27.90
CA LYS A 10 21.89 30.27 27.23
C LYS A 10 21.92 28.89 26.58
N GLN A 11 21.29 27.90 27.24
CA GLN A 11 21.10 26.56 26.68
C GLN A 11 20.23 26.61 25.42
N THR A 12 19.00 27.15 25.52
CA THR A 12 18.04 27.23 24.41
C THR A 12 18.66 27.78 23.14
N LYS A 13 19.47 28.86 23.26
CA LYS A 13 20.12 29.51 22.11
C LYS A 13 21.11 28.60 21.38
N ARG A 14 21.77 27.67 22.09
CA ARG A 14 22.77 26.76 21.52
C ARG A 14 22.13 25.51 20.88
N HIS A 15 20.93 25.12 21.29
CA HIS A 15 20.20 23.98 20.70
C HIS A 15 19.35 24.35 19.48
N ARG A 16 19.06 25.65 19.28
CA ARG A 16 18.19 26.07 18.17
C ARG A 16 18.75 25.65 16.81
N GLY A 17 20.08 25.72 16.63
CA GLY A 17 20.73 25.29 15.38
C GLY A 17 20.45 23.82 15.06
N PRO A 18 20.84 22.86 15.93
CA PRO A 18 20.53 21.44 15.74
C PRO A 18 19.02 21.15 15.57
N LEU A 19 18.16 21.82 16.33
CA LEU A 19 16.71 21.61 16.25
C LEU A 19 16.15 22.05 14.89
N ILE A 20 16.58 23.22 14.38
CA ILE A 20 16.21 23.71 13.05
C ILE A 20 16.74 22.77 11.97
N GLY A 21 17.98 22.28 12.11
CA GLY A 21 18.55 21.31 11.18
C GLY A 21 17.74 20.02 11.11
N MET A 22 17.31 19.48 12.26
CA MET A 22 16.48 18.29 12.30
C MET A 22 15.12 18.52 11.64
N ILE A 23 14.49 19.67 11.90
CA ILE A 23 13.22 20.04 11.23
C ILE A 23 13.42 20.15 9.71
N ALA A 24 14.50 20.76 9.26
CA ALA A 24 14.79 20.90 7.83
C ALA A 24 14.95 19.53 7.15
N VAL A 25 15.66 18.60 7.78
CA VAL A 25 15.82 17.23 7.25
C VAL A 25 14.48 16.50 7.22
N LEU A 26 13.64 16.63 8.25
CA LEU A 26 12.32 16.01 8.28
C LEU A 26 11.41 16.53 7.18
N VAL A 27 11.37 17.85 6.97
CA VAL A 27 10.59 18.47 5.89
C VAL A 27 11.09 18.01 4.52
N PHE A 28 12.41 17.93 4.34
CA PHE A 28 13.00 17.45 3.09
C PHE A 28 12.66 15.99 2.82
N ALA A 29 12.82 15.11 3.81
CA ALA A 29 12.48 13.69 3.70
C ALA A 29 11.00 13.48 3.42
N LEU A 30 10.12 14.22 4.11
CA LEU A 30 8.68 14.17 3.86
C LEU A 30 8.33 14.64 2.44
N GLY A 31 8.97 15.72 1.97
CA GLY A 31 8.79 16.22 0.61
C GLY A 31 9.20 15.19 -0.45
N LEU A 32 10.37 14.57 -0.28
CA LEU A 32 10.82 13.49 -1.17
C LEU A 32 9.88 12.29 -1.14
N PHE A 33 9.40 11.90 0.03
CA PHE A 33 8.49 10.76 0.16
C PHE A 33 7.14 11.02 -0.53
N VAL A 34 6.55 12.20 -0.34
CA VAL A 34 5.30 12.58 -1.02
C VAL A 34 5.51 12.66 -2.52
N TRP A 35 6.61 13.25 -2.98
CA TRP A 35 6.96 13.30 -4.40
C TRP A 35 7.08 11.89 -4.99
N TRP A 36 7.78 10.99 -4.31
CA TRP A 36 7.95 9.61 -4.75
C TRP A 36 6.61 8.85 -4.81
N LEU A 37 5.72 9.03 -3.84
CA LEU A 37 4.38 8.42 -3.89
C LEU A 37 3.56 8.91 -5.08
N MET A 38 3.63 10.20 -5.41
CA MET A 38 2.91 10.75 -6.57
C MET A 38 3.49 10.25 -7.89
N TYR A 39 4.82 10.09 -7.95
CA TYR A 39 5.51 9.49 -9.10
C TYR A 39 5.05 8.04 -9.31
N GLU A 40 5.11 7.21 -8.26
CA GLU A 40 4.68 5.82 -8.32
C GLU A 40 3.19 5.69 -8.68
N ALA A 41 2.34 6.57 -8.14
CA ALA A 41 0.91 6.57 -8.47
C ALA A 41 0.63 6.97 -9.93
N ALA A 42 1.47 7.81 -10.52
CA ALA A 42 1.31 8.26 -11.91
C ALA A 42 1.88 7.26 -12.92
N GLU A 43 2.96 6.56 -12.56
CA GLU A 43 3.68 5.65 -13.46
C GLU A 43 3.41 4.17 -13.17
N GLY A 44 2.72 3.86 -12.08
CA GLY A 44 2.38 2.50 -11.69
C GLY A 44 1.45 1.84 -12.70
N THR A 45 1.74 0.58 -13.02
CA THR A 45 0.83 -0.25 -13.83
C THR A 45 -0.29 -0.80 -12.95
N ALA A 46 -1.51 -0.86 -13.49
CA ALA A 46 -2.61 -1.51 -12.78
C ALA A 46 -2.31 -3.02 -12.64
N PRO A 47 -2.67 -3.65 -11.51
CA PRO A 47 -2.56 -5.10 -11.40
C PRO A 47 -3.36 -5.75 -12.52
N GLU A 48 -2.69 -6.59 -13.31
CA GLU A 48 -3.38 -7.46 -14.23
C GLU A 48 -4.27 -8.44 -13.45
N GLY A 49 -5.56 -8.44 -13.78
CA GLY A 49 -6.52 -9.36 -13.20
C GLY A 49 -6.05 -10.79 -13.44
N ALA A 50 -6.20 -11.66 -12.44
CA ALA A 50 -5.90 -13.07 -12.62
C ALA A 50 -7.03 -13.72 -13.41
N ASP A 51 -6.70 -14.38 -14.53
CA ASP A 51 -7.65 -15.18 -15.32
C ASP A 51 -8.40 -16.20 -14.43
N VAL A 52 -7.77 -16.60 -13.33
CA VAL A 52 -8.30 -17.52 -12.33
C VAL A 52 -8.19 -16.90 -10.95
N THR A 53 -9.33 -16.68 -10.29
CA THR A 53 -9.40 -16.25 -8.88
C THR A 53 -9.81 -17.43 -7.99
N ILE A 54 -9.05 -17.66 -6.92
CA ILE A 54 -9.32 -18.73 -5.94
C ILE A 54 -10.07 -18.17 -4.73
N ASP A 55 -11.22 -18.76 -4.37
CA ASP A 55 -11.93 -18.42 -3.14
C ASP A 55 -11.12 -18.87 -1.91
N GLY A 56 -10.66 -17.93 -1.09
CA GLY A 56 -9.90 -18.23 0.12
C GLY A 56 -10.65 -19.00 1.21
N ARG A 57 -11.99 -19.13 1.12
CA ARG A 57 -12.77 -19.95 2.06
C ARG A 57 -12.96 -21.39 1.61
N THR A 58 -13.14 -21.60 0.30
CA THR A 58 -13.56 -22.89 -0.27
C THR A 58 -12.46 -23.56 -1.08
N GLY A 59 -11.49 -22.79 -1.58
CA GLY A 59 -10.43 -23.24 -2.50
C GLY A 59 -10.90 -23.40 -3.95
N ASP A 60 -12.10 -22.94 -4.27
CA ASP A 60 -12.70 -23.10 -5.58
C ASP A 60 -12.16 -22.07 -6.58
N ALA A 61 -11.91 -22.50 -7.81
CA ALA A 61 -11.34 -21.66 -8.85
C ALA A 61 -12.45 -21.06 -9.73
N THR A 62 -12.51 -19.73 -9.77
CA THR A 62 -13.43 -18.97 -10.63
C THR A 62 -12.65 -18.34 -11.77
N LEU A 63 -13.08 -18.58 -13.01
CA LEU A 63 -12.53 -17.93 -14.18
C LEU A 63 -13.27 -16.61 -14.39
N ASP A 64 -12.55 -15.49 -14.43
CA ASP A 64 -13.14 -14.21 -14.81
C ASP A 64 -13.35 -14.21 -16.33
N ARG A 65 -14.41 -14.88 -16.79
CA ARG A 65 -14.81 -14.82 -18.18
C ARG A 65 -15.36 -13.43 -18.43
N ALA A 66 -14.63 -12.62 -19.19
CA ALA A 66 -15.11 -11.39 -19.79
C ALA A 66 -16.24 -11.68 -20.80
N ASP A 67 -17.34 -12.28 -20.37
CA ASP A 67 -18.57 -12.35 -21.14
C ASP A 67 -19.29 -11.02 -20.91
N PRO A 68 -19.58 -10.22 -21.96
CA PRO A 68 -20.53 -9.14 -21.82
C PRO A 68 -21.85 -9.79 -21.37
N VAL A 69 -22.39 -9.31 -20.25
CA VAL A 69 -23.77 -9.58 -19.84
C VAL A 69 -24.67 -9.21 -21.01
N THR A 70 -25.02 -10.22 -21.80
CA THR A 70 -26.12 -10.22 -22.73
C THR A 70 -27.07 -11.23 -22.11
N GLY A 71 -28.06 -10.69 -21.40
CA GLY A 71 -28.91 -11.48 -20.52
C GLY A 71 -29.58 -12.63 -21.24
N GLU A 72 -29.51 -13.81 -20.65
CA GLU A 72 -30.45 -14.90 -20.84
C GLU A 72 -30.60 -15.62 -19.48
N PRO A 73 -31.82 -15.73 -18.93
CA PRO A 73 -32.05 -16.46 -17.70
C PRO A 73 -32.15 -17.95 -18.01
N GLY A 74 -31.11 -18.71 -17.67
CA GLY A 74 -31.20 -20.17 -17.63
C GLY A 74 -30.12 -20.88 -18.45
N GLY A 75 -29.01 -21.20 -17.78
CA GLY A 75 -28.03 -22.16 -18.27
C GLY A 75 -27.60 -23.02 -17.11
N THR A 76 -28.15 -24.23 -17.02
CA THR A 76 -27.91 -25.23 -15.99
C THR A 76 -26.41 -25.51 -15.80
N SER A 77 -25.96 -25.44 -14.55
CA SER A 77 -24.66 -25.96 -14.12
C SER A 77 -24.60 -27.48 -14.34
N THR A 78 -23.96 -27.92 -15.41
CA THR A 78 -23.55 -29.33 -15.58
C THR A 78 -22.29 -29.56 -14.72
N PRO A 79 -22.33 -30.46 -13.71
CA PRO A 79 -21.11 -30.81 -12.97
C PRO A 79 -20.21 -31.65 -13.88
N ALA A 80 -18.94 -31.25 -14.00
CA ALA A 80 -17.93 -32.01 -14.73
C ALA A 80 -17.63 -33.34 -13.99
N ALA A 81 -17.67 -34.46 -14.72
CA ALA A 81 -17.40 -35.80 -14.19
C ALA A 81 -15.91 -35.97 -13.79
N PRO A 82 -15.60 -36.79 -12.76
CA PRO A 82 -14.23 -37.01 -12.31
C PRO A 82 -13.41 -37.82 -13.34
N VAL A 83 -12.17 -37.37 -13.58
CA VAL A 83 -11.19 -38.00 -14.47
C VAL A 83 -10.64 -39.30 -13.82
N PRO A 84 -10.63 -40.47 -14.50
CA PRO A 84 -10.07 -41.69 -13.93
C PRO A 84 -8.54 -41.65 -13.89
N ALA A 85 -7.97 -42.06 -12.75
CA ALA A 85 -6.54 -42.20 -12.54
C ALA A 85 -5.98 -43.42 -13.30
N ASN A 86 -4.82 -43.26 -13.93
CA ASN A 86 -3.97 -44.34 -14.43
C ASN A 86 -2.77 -44.49 -13.50
#